data_AF-A0A1H5K9H8-F1
#
_entry.id   AF-A0A1H5K9H8-F1
#
_cell.length_a   1.000
_cell.length_b   1.000
_cell.length_c   1.000
_cell.angle_alpha   90.00
_cell.angle_beta   90.00
_cell.angle_gamma   90.00
#
_symmetry.space_group_name_H-M   'P 1'
#
loop_
_entity.id
_entity.type
_entity.pdbx_description
1 polymer ?
#
loop_
_entity_poly.entity_id
_entity_poly.type
_entity_poly.pdbx_seq_one_letter_code
_entity_poly.pdbx_strand_id
1 'polypeptide(L)'
;MPANEPWYRTSRRWGQTNLVEIDPERYDDAWWRRYWRDTRIDGVIVNAGGIVAYYPSEFELHHRAVGISEQNDLYGRIVASARDEGLAVVARMDSNRVAEDFFIAHPEWMARDADGEPYRAADKWITCVNSGYYNDYLLQVLAEITRRSAPDGFADNSWAGLPRDRICYCENCARIFREAKGSPLPAQIDWSDPTYRDWVRWNYDRRVEIWELNNKATQAAGGEHCIWMGMLSGDQKHAANRFNDQRRILVAPRAADDRLAGEPPGSPLVVEPVRSMLLIAAEHPHPDAVLAAGCLVPCCSTPRSLLAGRSSSAPSRGR
;
A
#
# COMPACT_ATOMS: atom_id res chain seq x y z
N MET A 1 -15.02 2.75 -28.55
CA MET A 1 -15.25 3.08 -27.13
C MET A 1 -15.49 4.58 -27.06
N PRO A 2 -16.55 5.09 -26.41
CA PRO A 2 -16.69 6.53 -26.28
C PRO A 2 -15.47 7.06 -25.51
N ALA A 3 -14.70 7.93 -26.13
CA ALA A 3 -13.36 8.34 -25.71
C ALA A 3 -13.31 9.22 -24.45
N ASN A 4 -14.37 9.21 -23.62
CA ASN A 4 -14.57 10.19 -22.53
C ASN A 4 -14.96 9.57 -21.18
N GLU A 5 -15.07 8.25 -21.05
CA GLU A 5 -15.29 7.64 -19.73
C GLU A 5 -13.96 7.30 -19.05
N PRO A 6 -13.80 7.63 -17.75
CA PRO A 6 -12.56 7.37 -17.03
C PRO A 6 -12.30 5.87 -16.87
N TRP A 7 -11.03 5.48 -16.82
CA TRP A 7 -10.57 4.09 -16.75
C TRP A 7 -11.25 3.29 -15.62
N TYR A 8 -11.51 3.89 -14.46
CA TYR A 8 -12.15 3.22 -13.33
C TYR A 8 -13.65 2.92 -13.54
N ARG A 9 -14.27 3.41 -14.61
CA ARG A 9 -15.63 3.04 -15.03
C ARG A 9 -15.64 1.95 -16.11
N THR A 10 -14.53 1.78 -16.84
CA THR A 10 -14.44 0.89 -18.01
C THR A 10 -13.62 -0.37 -17.74
N SER A 11 -12.56 -0.31 -16.92
CA SER A 11 -11.69 -1.43 -16.59
C SER A 11 -12.31 -2.35 -15.52
N ARG A 12 -12.40 -3.66 -15.80
CA ARG A 12 -13.03 -4.66 -14.93
C ARG A 12 -12.10 -5.81 -14.57
N ARG A 13 -11.15 -6.15 -15.44
CA ARG A 13 -10.18 -7.25 -15.27
C ARG A 13 -8.78 -6.68 -15.14
N TRP A 14 -8.12 -7.01 -14.03
CA TRP A 14 -6.81 -6.47 -13.71
C TRP A 14 -5.77 -7.59 -13.63
N GLY A 15 -4.62 -7.36 -14.26
CA GLY A 15 -3.41 -8.17 -14.04
C GLY A 15 -2.49 -7.44 -13.08
N GLN A 16 -2.21 -8.00 -11.91
CA GLN A 16 -1.20 -7.46 -11.00
C GLN A 16 0.09 -8.28 -11.10
N THR A 17 1.20 -7.60 -11.40
CA THR A 17 2.54 -8.20 -11.40
C THR A 17 3.38 -7.55 -10.31
N ASN A 18 4.02 -8.39 -9.49
CA ASN A 18 5.02 -7.93 -8.54
C ASN A 18 6.41 -8.06 -9.15
N LEU A 19 7.09 -6.94 -9.37
CA LEU A 19 8.49 -6.93 -9.77
C LEU A 19 9.40 -7.19 -8.56
N VAL A 20 10.54 -7.84 -8.83
CA VAL A 20 11.67 -8.02 -7.91
C VAL A 20 12.93 -7.39 -8.50
N GLU A 21 13.94 -7.12 -7.67
CA GLU A 21 15.13 -6.34 -8.06
C GLU A 21 15.94 -6.90 -9.24
N ILE A 22 15.81 -8.19 -9.55
CA ILE A 22 16.48 -8.83 -10.70
C ILE A 22 15.70 -8.65 -12.02
N ASP A 23 14.41 -8.26 -11.96
CA ASP A 23 13.57 -8.16 -13.15
C ASP A 23 14.06 -7.15 -14.21
N PRO A 24 14.74 -6.03 -13.88
CA PRO A 24 15.35 -5.16 -14.90
C PRO A 24 16.28 -5.89 -15.88
N GLU A 25 16.89 -7.00 -15.48
CA GLU A 25 17.79 -7.80 -16.33
C GLU A 25 17.05 -8.84 -17.18
N ARG A 26 15.91 -9.34 -16.71
CA ARG A 26 15.23 -10.52 -17.28
C ARG A 26 13.80 -10.29 -17.75
N TYR A 27 13.29 -9.07 -17.69
CA TYR A 27 11.90 -8.78 -18.04
C TYR A 27 11.62 -9.07 -19.53
N ASP A 28 10.83 -10.11 -19.79
CA ASP A 28 10.38 -10.48 -21.15
C ASP A 28 9.08 -9.74 -21.50
N ASP A 29 9.24 -8.57 -22.11
CA ASP A 29 8.13 -7.73 -22.54
C ASP A 29 7.19 -8.43 -23.54
N ALA A 30 7.74 -9.18 -24.50
CA ALA A 30 6.95 -9.86 -25.52
C ALA A 30 6.07 -10.96 -24.92
N TRP A 31 6.59 -11.67 -23.92
CA TRP A 31 5.81 -12.64 -23.16
C TRP A 31 4.69 -11.98 -22.38
N TRP A 32 4.96 -10.89 -21.64
CA TRP A 32 3.93 -10.19 -20.85
C TRP A 32 2.81 -9.63 -21.73
N ARG A 33 3.15 -9.01 -22.86
CA ARG A 33 2.13 -8.49 -23.81
C ARG A 33 1.29 -9.61 -24.40
N ARG A 34 1.85 -10.80 -24.62
CA ARG A 34 1.07 -11.99 -25.02
C ARG A 34 0.14 -12.43 -23.89
N TYR A 35 0.66 -12.52 -22.67
CA TYR A 35 -0.11 -12.91 -21.50
C TYR A 35 -1.31 -11.97 -21.25
N TRP A 36 -1.12 -10.65 -21.36
CA TRP A 36 -2.21 -9.67 -21.23
C TRP A 36 -3.31 -9.86 -22.28
N ARG A 37 -2.94 -10.13 -23.53
CA ARG A 37 -3.89 -10.44 -24.61
C ARG A 37 -4.65 -11.73 -24.36
N ASP A 38 -3.94 -12.79 -24.00
CA ASP A 38 -4.52 -14.12 -23.79
C ASP A 38 -5.51 -14.13 -22.60
N THR A 39 -5.18 -13.36 -21.55
CA THR A 39 -6.04 -13.22 -20.36
C THR A 39 -7.15 -12.17 -20.51
N ARG A 40 -7.09 -11.33 -21.55
CA ARG A 40 -8.08 -10.28 -21.85
C ARG A 40 -8.33 -9.38 -20.64
N ILE A 41 -7.24 -8.89 -20.05
CA ILE A 41 -7.29 -7.88 -18.99
C ILE A 41 -7.59 -6.50 -19.59
N ASP A 42 -8.17 -5.62 -18.79
CA ASP A 42 -8.47 -4.23 -19.15
C ASP A 42 -7.43 -3.25 -18.56
N GLY A 43 -6.60 -3.73 -17.63
CA GLY A 43 -5.57 -2.92 -17.00
C GLY A 43 -4.53 -3.72 -16.22
N VAL A 44 -3.39 -3.10 -15.97
CA VAL A 44 -2.28 -3.66 -15.20
C VAL A 44 -1.99 -2.84 -13.96
N ILE A 45 -1.60 -3.53 -12.88
CA ILE A 45 -1.06 -2.94 -11.65
C ILE A 45 0.38 -3.46 -11.51
N VAL A 46 1.37 -2.59 -11.57
CA VAL A 46 2.79 -2.98 -11.60
C VAL A 46 3.65 -2.06 -10.76
N ASN A 47 4.67 -2.61 -10.08
CA ASN A 47 5.58 -1.84 -9.22
C ASN A 47 6.19 -0.65 -9.95
N ALA A 48 5.96 0.55 -9.40
CA ALA A 48 6.62 1.77 -9.83
C ALA A 48 7.70 2.17 -8.82
N GLY A 49 7.30 2.43 -7.57
CA GLY A 49 8.17 3.00 -6.53
C GLY A 49 7.75 2.66 -5.09
N GLY A 50 8.29 3.39 -4.13
CA GLY A 50 8.09 3.17 -2.70
C GLY A 50 9.39 2.68 -2.06
N ILE A 51 9.44 1.42 -1.63
CA ILE A 51 10.67 0.80 -1.11
C ILE A 51 11.74 0.69 -2.21
N VAL A 52 11.32 0.35 -3.44
CA VAL A 52 12.20 0.14 -4.60
C VAL A 52 11.61 0.85 -5.81
N ALA A 53 12.40 1.69 -6.47
CA ALA A 53 12.06 2.31 -7.74
C ALA A 53 12.47 1.43 -8.93
N TYR A 54 11.53 1.17 -9.84
CA TYR A 54 11.76 0.45 -11.09
C TYR A 54 11.91 1.38 -12.31
N TYR A 55 12.20 2.65 -12.03
CA TYR A 55 12.47 3.72 -12.98
C TYR A 55 13.65 4.55 -12.45
N PRO A 56 14.36 5.31 -13.29
CA PRO A 56 15.53 6.07 -12.87
C PRO A 56 15.14 7.35 -12.12
N SER A 57 14.67 7.18 -10.88
CA SER A 57 14.19 8.24 -10.00
C SER A 57 15.21 9.35 -9.79
N GLU A 58 14.85 10.62 -9.97
CA GLU A 58 15.73 11.78 -9.76
C GLU A 58 16.11 11.95 -8.27
N PHE A 59 15.30 11.43 -7.35
CA PHE A 59 15.59 11.42 -5.92
C PHE A 59 16.70 10.41 -5.58
N GLU A 60 17.83 10.92 -5.08
CA GLU A 60 19.00 10.11 -4.70
C GLU A 60 18.67 9.04 -3.64
N LEU A 61 17.83 9.39 -2.66
CA LEU A 61 17.44 8.48 -1.58
C LEU A 61 16.30 7.52 -1.96
N HIS A 62 15.75 7.60 -3.18
CA HIS A 62 14.76 6.62 -3.63
C HIS A 62 15.52 5.41 -4.17
N HIS A 63 15.68 4.40 -3.33
CA HIS A 63 16.42 3.19 -3.66
C HIS A 63 15.94 2.59 -4.99
N ARG A 64 16.81 2.56 -6.00
CA ARG A 64 16.50 2.04 -7.34
C ARG A 64 16.87 0.56 -7.41
N ALA A 65 16.04 -0.24 -8.08
CA ALA A 65 16.38 -1.63 -8.37
C ALA A 65 17.71 -1.72 -9.15
N VAL A 66 18.46 -2.80 -8.93
CA VAL A 66 19.73 -3.03 -9.61
C VAL A 66 19.53 -3.02 -11.14
N GLY A 67 20.42 -2.32 -11.84
CA GLY A 67 20.39 -2.22 -13.30
C GLY A 67 19.46 -1.14 -13.87
N ILE A 68 18.68 -0.43 -13.03
CA ILE A 68 17.90 0.73 -13.46
C ILE A 68 18.81 1.91 -13.80
N SER A 69 18.58 2.51 -14.98
CA SER A 69 19.29 3.69 -15.47
C SER A 69 18.39 4.48 -16.43
N GLU A 70 18.83 5.65 -16.90
CA GLU A 70 18.11 6.38 -17.94
C GLU A 70 17.95 5.58 -19.25
N GLN A 71 18.85 4.63 -19.51
CA GLN A 71 18.74 3.71 -20.66
C GLN A 71 17.93 2.45 -20.34
N ASN A 72 17.67 2.18 -19.06
CA ASN A 72 16.92 1.02 -18.58
C ASN A 72 15.81 1.45 -17.60
N ASP A 73 14.87 2.24 -18.09
CA ASP A 73 13.63 2.56 -17.39
C ASP A 73 12.64 1.39 -17.57
N LEU A 74 12.70 0.40 -16.66
CA LEU A 74 11.84 -0.78 -16.75
C LEU A 74 10.36 -0.39 -16.64
N TYR A 75 9.99 0.37 -15.63
CA TYR A 75 8.60 0.76 -15.40
C TYR A 75 8.06 1.60 -16.56
N GLY A 76 8.82 2.59 -17.05
CA GLY A 76 8.44 3.38 -18.23
C GLY A 76 8.22 2.53 -19.48
N ARG A 77 9.08 1.52 -19.72
CA ARG A 77 8.88 0.55 -20.81
C ARG A 77 7.59 -0.26 -20.64
N ILE A 78 7.30 -0.75 -19.43
CA ILE A 78 6.07 -1.51 -19.15
C ILE A 78 4.83 -0.65 -19.39
N VAL A 79 4.84 0.61 -18.94
CA VAL A 79 3.73 1.54 -19.16
C VAL A 79 3.51 1.74 -20.66
N ALA A 80 4.56 2.01 -21.44
CA ALA A 80 4.45 2.16 -22.89
C ALA A 80 3.88 0.89 -23.55
N SER A 81 4.40 -0.29 -23.20
CA SER A 81 3.93 -1.57 -23.71
C SER A 81 2.46 -1.86 -23.38
N ALA A 82 2.01 -1.52 -22.18
CA ALA A 82 0.63 -1.69 -21.74
C ALA A 82 -0.33 -0.72 -22.45
N ARG A 83 0.12 0.53 -22.67
CA ARG A 83 -0.63 1.53 -23.45
C ARG A 83 -0.82 1.10 -24.90
N ASP A 84 0.22 0.53 -25.52
CA ASP A 84 0.12 -0.02 -26.87
C ASP A 84 -0.86 -1.20 -26.98
N GLU A 85 -1.11 -1.91 -25.88
CA GLU A 85 -2.15 -2.95 -25.77
C GLU A 85 -3.54 -2.39 -25.40
N GLY A 86 -3.68 -1.07 -25.26
CA GLY A 86 -4.94 -0.41 -24.89
C GLY A 86 -5.33 -0.62 -23.42
N LEU A 87 -4.37 -0.92 -22.55
CA LEU A 87 -4.61 -1.19 -21.13
C LEU A 87 -4.55 0.08 -20.29
N ALA A 88 -5.38 0.10 -19.23
CA ALA A 88 -5.16 1.02 -18.13
C ALA A 88 -3.91 0.62 -17.32
N VAL A 89 -3.18 1.58 -16.77
CA VAL A 89 -1.94 1.35 -16.02
C VAL A 89 -1.99 2.02 -14.67
N VAL A 90 -1.91 1.22 -13.61
CA VAL A 90 -1.85 1.70 -12.23
C VAL A 90 -0.47 1.46 -11.66
N ALA A 91 0.17 2.55 -11.21
CA ALA A 91 1.46 2.55 -10.54
C ALA A 91 1.32 1.94 -9.14
N ARG A 92 1.91 0.76 -8.92
CA ARG A 92 1.91 0.12 -7.60
C ARG A 92 3.03 0.70 -6.73
N MET A 93 2.69 1.08 -5.50
CA MET A 93 3.56 1.68 -4.51
C MET A 93 3.64 0.82 -3.24
N ASP A 94 4.77 0.89 -2.53
CA ASP A 94 4.95 0.41 -1.16
C ASP A 94 5.62 1.49 -0.31
N SER A 95 4.84 2.36 0.33
CA SER A 95 5.35 3.67 0.80
C SER A 95 5.55 3.81 2.31
N ASN A 96 5.85 2.75 3.07
CA ASN A 96 6.02 2.89 4.54
C ASN A 96 7.41 2.59 5.08
N ARG A 97 8.35 2.25 4.20
CA ARG A 97 9.65 1.77 4.59
C ARG A 97 10.71 2.30 3.65
N VAL A 98 11.91 2.45 4.19
CA VAL A 98 13.07 2.94 3.45
C VAL A 98 14.30 2.08 3.74
N ALA A 99 15.28 2.17 2.84
CA ALA A 99 16.60 1.58 3.02
C ALA A 99 17.41 2.31 4.10
N GLU A 100 18.57 1.76 4.44
CA GLU A 100 19.40 2.24 5.54
C GLU A 100 20.02 3.61 5.28
N ASP A 101 20.44 3.89 4.05
CA ASP A 101 20.93 5.19 3.60
C ASP A 101 19.93 6.32 3.86
N PHE A 102 18.65 6.08 3.56
CA PHE A 102 17.58 7.02 3.87
C PHE A 102 17.45 7.24 5.37
N PHE A 103 17.47 6.17 6.17
CA PHE A 103 17.41 6.29 7.62
C PHE A 103 18.58 7.10 8.19
N ILE A 104 19.79 6.89 7.68
CA ILE A 104 20.97 7.64 8.07
C ILE A 104 20.81 9.13 7.73
N ALA A 105 20.25 9.44 6.56
CA ALA A 105 20.03 10.81 6.11
C ALA A 105 18.90 11.52 6.87
N HIS A 106 17.82 10.80 7.21
CA HIS A 106 16.60 11.33 7.83
C HIS A 106 16.11 10.48 9.01
N PRO A 107 16.91 10.36 10.10
CA PRO A 107 16.55 9.54 11.26
C PRO A 107 15.33 10.09 12.01
N GLU A 108 15.03 11.38 11.85
CA GLU A 108 13.86 12.07 12.41
C GLU A 108 12.55 11.72 11.67
N TRP A 109 12.63 11.11 10.49
CA TRP A 109 11.45 10.68 9.73
C TRP A 109 10.96 9.29 10.08
N MET A 110 11.71 8.53 10.89
CA MET A 110 11.35 7.17 11.27
C MET A 110 10.34 7.13 12.41
N ALA A 111 9.51 6.10 12.41
CA ALA A 111 8.66 5.79 13.53
C ALA A 111 9.48 5.15 14.66
N ARG A 112 9.24 5.55 15.90
CA ARG A 112 10.00 5.11 17.08
C ARG A 112 9.11 4.50 18.15
N ASP A 113 9.60 3.50 18.85
CA ASP A 113 8.95 2.91 20.01
C ASP A 113 9.19 3.75 21.29
N ALA A 114 8.72 3.24 22.43
CA ALA A 114 8.78 3.94 23.71
C ALA A 114 10.21 4.15 24.24
N ASP A 115 11.16 3.30 23.82
CA ASP A 115 12.57 3.40 24.19
C ASP A 115 13.32 4.36 23.25
N GLY A 116 12.64 4.88 22.23
CA GLY A 116 13.22 5.75 21.20
C GLY A 116 13.86 4.98 20.05
N GLU A 117 13.80 3.64 20.08
CA GLU A 117 14.33 2.80 19.02
C GLU A 117 13.40 2.82 17.81
N PRO A 118 13.94 2.89 16.58
CA PRO A 118 13.12 2.94 15.39
C PRO A 118 12.48 1.57 15.09
N TYR A 119 11.22 1.60 14.65
CA TYR A 119 10.54 0.39 14.20
C TYR A 119 11.14 -0.11 12.88
N ARG A 120 11.41 -1.42 12.81
CA ARG A 120 11.96 -2.09 11.63
C ARG A 120 11.04 -3.19 11.11
N ALA A 121 11.21 -3.51 9.83
CA ALA A 121 10.63 -4.69 9.22
C ALA A 121 11.66 -5.32 8.28
N ALA A 122 12.14 -6.51 8.65
CA ALA A 122 13.34 -7.10 8.07
C ALA A 122 14.52 -6.11 8.13
N ASP A 123 15.17 -5.86 6.99
CA ASP A 123 16.30 -4.96 6.84
C ASP A 123 15.91 -3.48 6.67
N LYS A 124 14.61 -3.16 6.55
CA LYS A 124 14.12 -1.80 6.29
C LYS A 124 13.62 -1.07 7.55
N TRP A 125 13.62 0.26 7.48
CA TRP A 125 13.18 1.17 8.56
C TRP A 125 11.79 1.72 8.27
N ILE A 126 10.88 1.70 9.24
CA ILE A 126 9.49 2.14 9.06
C ILE A 126 9.39 3.66 9.24
N THR A 127 8.85 4.35 8.23
CA THR A 127 8.66 5.79 8.25
C THR A 127 7.41 6.19 9.05
N CYS A 128 7.48 7.36 9.69
CA CYS A 128 6.38 7.92 10.46
C CYS A 128 5.38 8.62 9.53
N VAL A 129 4.10 8.27 9.64
CA VAL A 129 2.98 8.90 8.90
C VAL A 129 2.83 10.40 9.13
N ASN A 130 3.47 10.96 10.16
CA ASN A 130 3.44 12.37 10.50
C ASN A 130 4.74 13.12 10.15
N SER A 131 5.74 12.45 9.55
CA SER A 131 7.02 13.08 9.20
C SER A 131 7.01 13.70 7.80
N GLY A 132 8.12 14.39 7.45
CA GLY A 132 8.37 14.92 6.11
C GLY A 132 8.34 13.85 5.02
N TYR A 133 8.56 12.58 5.36
CA TYR A 133 8.45 11.48 4.42
C TYR A 133 7.06 11.42 3.75
N TYR A 134 5.98 11.45 4.55
CA TYR A 134 4.60 11.39 4.04
C TYR A 134 4.07 12.75 3.58
N ASN A 135 4.52 13.83 4.22
CA ASN A 135 3.99 15.18 3.97
C ASN A 135 4.66 15.90 2.80
N ASP A 136 5.81 15.41 2.35
CA ASP A 136 6.60 16.09 1.32
C ASP A 136 7.23 15.08 0.34
N TYR A 137 8.19 14.28 0.81
CA TYR A 137 8.99 13.42 -0.05
C TYR A 137 8.15 12.45 -0.92
N LEU A 138 7.21 11.73 -0.30
CA LEU A 138 6.35 10.79 -1.02
C LEU A 138 5.47 11.49 -2.06
N LEU A 139 5.00 12.71 -1.77
CA LEU A 139 4.18 13.49 -2.72
C LEU A 139 5.00 13.89 -3.95
N GLN A 140 6.27 14.24 -3.75
CA GLN A 140 7.19 14.53 -4.85
C GLN A 140 7.50 13.28 -5.69
N VAL A 141 7.68 12.12 -5.06
CA VAL A 141 7.84 10.83 -5.77
C VAL A 141 6.60 10.50 -6.61
N LEU A 142 5.39 10.67 -6.07
CA LEU A 142 4.15 10.47 -6.82
C LEU A 142 4.06 11.40 -8.04
N ALA A 143 4.41 12.68 -7.86
CA ALA A 143 4.45 13.66 -8.94
C ALA A 143 5.49 13.29 -10.01
N GLU A 144 6.67 12.81 -9.61
CA GLU A 144 7.73 12.37 -10.51
C GLU A 144 7.28 11.19 -11.37
N ILE A 145 6.76 10.11 -10.76
CA ILE A 145 6.24 8.95 -11.49
C ILE A 145 5.21 9.39 -12.52
N THR A 146 4.33 10.33 -12.13
CA THR A 146 3.30 10.89 -13.00
C THR A 146 3.90 11.64 -14.19
N ARG A 147 4.88 12.52 -13.97
CA ARG A 147 5.58 13.26 -15.04
C ARG A 147 6.34 12.34 -15.99
N ARG A 148 6.97 11.27 -15.48
CA ARG A 148 7.83 10.39 -16.28
C ARG A 148 7.06 9.42 -17.15
N SER A 149 5.93 8.92 -16.65
CA SER A 149 5.26 7.76 -17.26
C SER A 149 3.75 7.89 -17.43
N ALA A 150 3.11 8.91 -16.85
CA ALA A 150 1.67 9.18 -16.96
C ALA A 150 0.79 7.91 -16.73
N PRO A 151 0.90 7.24 -15.56
CA PRO A 151 -0.03 6.19 -15.20
C PRO A 151 -1.44 6.77 -15.01
N ASP A 152 -2.46 5.92 -15.19
CA ASP A 152 -3.86 6.28 -14.96
C ASP A 152 -4.18 6.50 -13.47
N GLY A 153 -3.35 5.98 -12.58
CA GLY A 153 -3.54 6.12 -11.15
C GLY A 153 -2.49 5.35 -10.36
N PHE A 154 -2.69 5.31 -9.05
CA PHE A 154 -1.77 4.69 -8.11
C PHE A 154 -2.49 3.71 -7.18
N ALA A 155 -1.83 2.62 -6.84
CA ALA A 155 -2.25 1.69 -5.81
C ALA A 155 -1.14 1.54 -4.77
N ASP A 156 -1.39 1.84 -3.51
CA ASP A 156 -0.37 1.76 -2.46
C ASP A 156 -0.68 0.66 -1.44
N ASN A 157 0.22 -0.30 -1.32
CA ASN A 157 0.06 -1.45 -0.47
C ASN A 157 0.26 -1.16 1.02
N SER A 158 1.06 -0.14 1.35
CA SER A 158 1.65 0.00 2.68
C SER A 158 1.43 1.39 3.30
N TRP A 159 0.62 2.25 2.69
CA TRP A 159 0.36 3.64 3.06
C TRP A 159 -0.08 3.95 4.52
N ALA A 160 -0.73 3.02 5.22
CA ALA A 160 -1.38 3.32 6.51
C ALA A 160 -0.43 3.38 7.73
N GLY A 161 0.89 3.22 7.53
CA GLY A 161 1.89 3.34 8.60
C GLY A 161 1.88 2.18 9.61
N LEU A 162 2.08 2.49 10.89
CA LEU A 162 2.02 1.50 11.98
C LEU A 162 0.58 1.05 12.31
N PRO A 163 0.37 -0.21 12.74
CA PRO A 163 -0.91 -0.66 13.28
C PRO A 163 -1.19 -0.08 14.68
N ARG A 164 -2.44 -0.19 15.12
CA ARG A 164 -2.97 0.42 16.36
C ARG A 164 -2.34 -0.13 17.65
N ASP A 165 -1.78 -1.32 17.59
CA ASP A 165 -1.02 -1.96 18.67
C ASP A 165 0.46 -1.50 18.72
N ARG A 166 0.83 -0.44 17.98
CA ARG A 166 2.15 0.18 18.03
C ARG A 166 2.03 1.70 18.03
N ILE A 167 2.40 2.32 19.14
CA ILE A 167 2.42 3.78 19.28
C ILE A 167 3.77 4.30 18.78
N CYS A 168 3.74 5.33 17.91
CA CYS A 168 4.95 6.02 17.49
C CYS A 168 5.25 7.18 18.44
N TYR A 169 6.42 7.14 19.09
CA TYR A 169 6.90 8.15 20.04
C TYR A 169 7.96 9.09 19.45
N CYS A 170 8.12 9.13 18.13
CA CYS A 170 9.05 10.08 17.52
C CYS A 170 8.60 11.54 17.78
N GLU A 171 9.54 12.47 17.67
CA GLU A 171 9.32 13.89 17.99
C GLU A 171 8.16 14.50 17.17
N ASN A 172 8.01 14.10 15.91
CA ASN A 172 6.90 14.53 15.05
C ASN A 172 5.54 14.16 15.65
N CYS A 173 5.36 12.90 16.06
CA CYS A 173 4.12 12.45 16.70
C CYS A 173 3.91 13.16 18.05
N ALA A 174 4.95 13.27 18.87
CA ALA A 174 4.85 13.91 20.19
C ALA A 174 4.43 15.38 20.08
N ARG A 175 5.02 16.13 19.14
CA ARG A 175 4.72 17.53 18.90
C ARG A 175 3.31 17.71 18.32
N ILE A 176 2.99 17.06 17.20
CA ILE A 176 1.71 17.24 16.49
C ILE A 176 0.54 16.76 17.35
N PHE A 177 0.69 15.67 18.09
CA PHE A 177 -0.36 15.20 18.99
C PHE A 177 -0.60 16.19 20.13
N ARG A 178 0.46 16.74 20.73
CA ARG A 178 0.34 17.75 21.78
C ARG A 178 -0.31 19.03 21.29
N GLU A 179 0.04 19.49 20.09
CA GLU A 179 -0.62 20.63 19.43
C GLU A 179 -2.12 20.35 19.20
N ALA A 180 -2.48 19.14 18.76
CA ALA A 180 -3.86 18.79 18.44
C ALA A 180 -4.74 18.48 19.65
N LYS A 181 -4.18 17.93 20.74
CA LYS A 181 -4.94 17.41 21.90
C LYS A 181 -4.60 18.08 23.24
N GLY A 182 -3.54 18.87 23.31
CA GLY A 182 -3.10 19.55 24.54
C GLY A 182 -2.44 18.63 25.57
N SER A 183 -2.26 17.34 25.27
CA SER A 183 -1.67 16.33 26.15
C SER A 183 -0.46 15.65 25.49
N PRO A 184 0.48 15.06 26.27
CA PRO A 184 1.51 14.19 25.70
C PRO A 184 0.90 12.93 25.08
N LEU A 185 1.67 12.21 24.26
CA LEU A 185 1.27 10.89 23.76
C LEU A 185 0.93 9.93 24.91
N PRO A 186 -0.01 8.99 24.71
CA PRO A 186 -0.28 7.94 25.70
C PRO A 186 0.99 7.12 25.94
N ALA A 187 1.29 6.82 27.20
CA ALA A 187 2.52 6.09 27.57
C ALA A 187 2.48 4.59 27.20
N GLN A 188 1.28 4.04 26.98
CA GLN A 188 1.06 2.65 26.62
C GLN A 188 -0.30 2.47 25.94
N ILE A 189 -0.55 1.27 25.44
CA ILE A 189 -1.85 0.87 24.91
C ILE A 189 -2.79 0.57 26.07
N ASP A 190 -3.74 1.46 26.31
CA ASP A 190 -4.74 1.29 27.37
C ASP A 190 -6.08 1.92 26.95
N TRP A 191 -7.10 1.09 26.74
CA TRP A 191 -8.43 1.56 26.34
C TRP A 191 -9.19 2.31 27.44
N SER A 192 -8.77 2.17 28.71
CA SER A 192 -9.34 2.93 29.81
C SER A 192 -8.80 4.37 29.85
N ASP A 193 -7.60 4.60 29.33
CA ASP A 193 -6.99 5.93 29.21
C ASP A 193 -7.73 6.77 28.14
N PRO A 194 -8.31 7.93 28.49
CA PRO A 194 -8.86 8.85 27.50
C PRO A 194 -7.82 9.32 26.48
N THR A 195 -6.56 9.50 26.87
CA THR A 195 -5.47 9.97 25.98
C THR A 195 -5.20 8.96 24.87
N TYR A 196 -5.17 7.67 25.18
CA TYR A 196 -5.04 6.62 24.17
C TYR A 196 -6.23 6.60 23.20
N ARG A 197 -7.46 6.77 23.69
CA ARG A 197 -8.65 6.86 22.82
C ARG A 197 -8.59 8.08 21.90
N ASP A 198 -8.06 9.20 22.38
CA ASP A 198 -7.84 10.39 21.55
C ASP A 198 -6.72 10.21 20.53
N TRP A 199 -5.65 9.50 20.90
CA TRP A 199 -4.60 9.07 19.97
C TRP A 199 -5.16 8.17 18.85
N VAL A 200 -6.06 7.24 19.17
CA VAL A 200 -6.73 6.41 18.16
C VAL A 200 -7.52 7.27 17.18
N ARG A 201 -8.36 8.19 17.67
CA ARG A 201 -9.17 9.09 16.81
C ARG A 201 -8.28 9.99 15.94
N TRP A 202 -7.23 10.56 16.53
CA TRP A 202 -6.26 11.38 15.81
C TRP A 202 -5.56 10.59 14.68
N ASN A 203 -5.24 9.31 14.90
CA ASN A 203 -4.67 8.49 13.84
C ASN A 203 -5.68 8.20 12.71
N TYR A 204 -6.98 8.01 13.01
CA TYR A 204 -8.01 7.91 11.97
C TYR A 204 -8.09 9.18 11.12
N ASP A 205 -8.10 10.35 11.76
CA ASP A 205 -8.08 11.65 11.06
C ASP A 205 -6.87 11.74 10.14
N ARG A 206 -5.69 11.35 10.64
CA ARG A 206 -4.45 11.36 9.84
C ARG A 206 -4.50 10.44 8.62
N ARG A 207 -5.16 9.27 8.68
CA ARG A 207 -5.26 8.37 7.50
C ARG A 207 -6.20 8.92 6.44
N VAL A 208 -7.26 9.62 6.85
CA VAL A 208 -8.11 10.36 5.91
C VAL A 208 -7.31 11.49 5.26
N GLU A 209 -6.54 12.25 6.03
CA GLU A 209 -5.69 13.33 5.51
C GLU A 209 -4.64 12.83 4.51
N ILE A 210 -3.95 11.71 4.80
CA ILE A 210 -2.99 11.10 3.86
C ILE A 210 -3.66 10.69 2.55
N TRP A 211 -4.86 10.12 2.63
CA TRP A 211 -5.64 9.76 1.45
C TRP A 211 -5.95 10.98 0.57
N GLU A 212 -6.35 12.09 1.19
CA GLU A 212 -6.64 13.35 0.53
C GLU A 212 -5.38 13.99 -0.06
N LEU A 213 -4.26 14.02 0.69
CA LEU A 213 -2.98 14.56 0.24
C LEU A 213 -2.46 13.81 -1.00
N ASN A 214 -2.48 12.48 -0.98
CA ASN A 214 -2.01 11.68 -2.10
C ASN A 214 -2.91 11.84 -3.34
N ASN A 215 -4.23 11.89 -3.17
CA ASN A 215 -5.13 12.18 -4.28
C ASN A 215 -4.89 13.58 -4.85
N LYS A 216 -4.74 14.59 -4.00
CA LYS A 216 -4.43 15.95 -4.45
C LYS A 216 -3.12 16.00 -5.24
N ALA A 217 -2.06 15.34 -4.76
CA ALA A 217 -0.77 15.33 -5.43
C ALA A 217 -0.82 14.63 -6.79
N THR A 218 -1.44 13.45 -6.85
CA THR A 218 -1.57 12.67 -8.10
C THR A 218 -2.47 13.36 -9.12
N GLN A 219 -3.59 13.95 -8.69
CA GLN A 219 -4.47 14.71 -9.58
C GLN A 219 -3.85 16.02 -10.07
N ALA A 220 -3.07 16.70 -9.23
CA ALA A 220 -2.35 17.91 -9.64
C ALA A 220 -1.29 17.60 -10.72
N ALA A 221 -0.65 16.43 -10.65
CA ALA A 221 0.37 16.03 -11.62
C ALA A 221 -0.19 15.34 -12.87
N GLY A 222 -1.27 14.56 -12.73
CA GLY A 222 -1.78 13.64 -13.77
C GLY A 222 -3.20 13.92 -14.25
N GLY A 223 -3.83 14.99 -13.77
CA GLY A 223 -5.20 15.36 -14.09
C GLY A 223 -6.25 14.69 -13.19
N GLU A 224 -7.51 15.11 -13.33
CA GLU A 224 -8.60 14.72 -12.41
C GLU A 224 -8.83 13.21 -12.28
N HIS A 225 -8.46 12.44 -13.31
CA HIS A 225 -8.62 10.98 -13.36
C HIS A 225 -7.38 10.20 -12.92
N CYS A 226 -6.26 10.87 -12.59
CA CYS A 226 -5.10 10.25 -11.96
C CYS A 226 -5.36 10.10 -10.46
N ILE A 227 -6.04 9.01 -10.09
CA ILE A 227 -6.51 8.78 -8.72
C ILE A 227 -5.49 7.97 -7.93
N TRP A 228 -5.26 8.34 -6.68
CA TRP A 228 -4.50 7.53 -5.73
C TRP A 228 -5.43 6.68 -4.87
N MET A 229 -5.11 5.41 -4.72
CA MET A 229 -5.87 4.47 -3.91
C MET A 229 -4.93 3.69 -2.98
N GLY A 230 -5.15 3.82 -1.68
CA GLY A 230 -4.53 2.91 -0.72
C GLY A 230 -5.24 1.56 -0.71
N MET A 231 -4.51 0.45 -0.62
CA MET A 231 -5.14 -0.86 -0.45
C MET A 231 -5.91 -0.90 0.88
N LEU A 232 -7.17 -1.34 0.78
CA LEU A 232 -8.07 -1.49 1.91
C LEU A 232 -8.43 -2.97 2.07
N SER A 233 -8.45 -3.47 3.30
CA SER A 233 -8.92 -4.83 3.59
C SER A 233 -10.45 -4.87 3.58
N GLY A 234 -11.04 -5.96 3.07
CA GLY A 234 -12.45 -6.27 3.25
C GLY A 234 -12.83 -6.64 4.69
N ASP A 235 -11.84 -6.95 5.53
CA ASP A 235 -12.03 -7.23 6.96
C ASP A 235 -12.02 -5.92 7.77
N GLN A 236 -13.16 -5.63 8.41
CA GLN A 236 -13.35 -4.46 9.27
C GLN A 236 -12.41 -4.45 10.48
N LYS A 237 -12.05 -5.62 11.02
CA LYS A 237 -11.10 -5.70 12.15
C LYS A 237 -9.71 -5.28 11.69
N HIS A 238 -9.28 -5.79 10.54
CA HIS A 238 -8.04 -5.36 9.92
C HIS A 238 -8.05 -3.85 9.61
N ALA A 239 -9.12 -3.33 9.00
CA ALA A 239 -9.26 -1.89 8.71
C ALA A 239 -9.14 -1.04 9.99
N ALA A 240 -9.84 -1.41 11.06
CA ALA A 240 -9.77 -0.71 12.34
C ALA A 240 -8.38 -0.77 13.00
N ASN A 241 -7.66 -1.90 12.82
CA ASN A 241 -6.28 -2.03 13.31
C ASN A 241 -5.29 -1.15 12.54
N ARG A 242 -5.66 -0.68 11.34
CA ARG A 242 -4.84 0.17 10.47
C ARG A 242 -5.29 1.64 10.46
N PHE A 243 -6.27 2.00 11.30
CA PHE A 243 -6.89 3.33 11.35
C PHE A 243 -7.59 3.72 10.03
N ASN A 244 -8.10 2.74 9.30
CA ASN A 244 -8.79 2.98 8.04
C ASN A 244 -10.27 3.21 8.33
N ASP A 245 -10.70 4.47 8.40
CA ASP A 245 -12.12 4.82 8.38
C ASP A 245 -12.64 4.72 6.94
N GLN A 246 -13.05 3.51 6.55
CA GLN A 246 -13.50 3.23 5.19
C GLN A 246 -14.71 4.08 4.79
N ARG A 247 -15.58 4.41 5.73
CA ARG A 247 -16.75 5.26 5.43
C ARG A 247 -16.27 6.66 5.04
N ARG A 248 -15.40 7.29 5.82
CA ARG A 248 -14.85 8.61 5.49
C ARG A 248 -14.04 8.57 4.19
N ILE A 249 -13.22 7.55 4.00
CA ILE A 249 -12.37 7.41 2.81
C ILE A 249 -13.19 7.21 1.53
N LEU A 250 -14.25 6.40 1.57
CA LEU A 250 -15.02 6.04 0.38
C LEU A 250 -16.17 7.02 0.08
N VAL A 251 -16.69 7.70 1.10
CA VAL A 251 -17.85 8.62 0.98
C VAL A 251 -17.43 10.10 1.00
N ALA A 252 -16.16 10.42 1.25
CA ALA A 252 -15.67 11.79 1.12
C ALA A 252 -16.06 12.34 -0.26
N PRO A 253 -16.62 13.57 -0.33
CA PRO A 253 -17.14 14.13 -1.57
C PRO A 253 -16.00 14.20 -2.59
N ARG A 254 -15.99 13.26 -3.52
CA ARG A 254 -15.18 13.39 -4.73
C ARG A 254 -15.77 14.57 -5.47
N ALA A 255 -14.94 15.54 -5.85
CA ALA A 255 -15.33 16.73 -6.60
C ALA A 255 -15.84 16.43 -8.03
N ALA A 256 -16.38 15.24 -8.30
CA ALA A 256 -16.68 14.73 -9.64
C ALA A 256 -18.04 14.01 -9.78
N ASP A 257 -18.95 14.06 -8.79
CA ASP A 257 -20.30 13.51 -9.01
C ASP A 257 -21.41 14.35 -8.33
N ASP A 258 -21.75 15.47 -8.97
CA ASP A 258 -22.97 16.27 -8.69
C ASP A 258 -24.28 15.50 -9.00
N ARG A 259 -24.22 14.22 -9.33
CA ARG A 259 -25.40 13.39 -9.66
C ARG A 259 -26.01 12.68 -8.45
N LEU A 260 -25.35 12.67 -7.29
CA LEU A 260 -25.85 12.05 -6.06
C LEU A 260 -26.45 13.04 -5.06
N ALA A 261 -26.43 14.35 -5.35
CA ALA A 261 -26.93 15.40 -4.46
C ALA A 261 -28.47 15.54 -4.43
N GLY A 262 -29.21 14.60 -5.02
CA GLY A 262 -30.65 14.74 -5.29
C GLY A 262 -31.62 13.90 -4.45
N GLU A 263 -31.18 13.05 -3.52
CA GLU A 263 -32.11 12.19 -2.77
C GLU A 263 -32.46 12.76 -1.37
N PRO A 264 -33.76 12.81 -1.00
CA PRO A 264 -34.20 13.32 0.29
C PRO A 264 -33.83 12.36 1.44
N PRO A 265 -33.60 12.89 2.66
CA PRO A 265 -33.19 12.10 3.81
C PRO A 265 -34.36 11.25 4.31
N GLY A 266 -34.40 9.97 3.93
CA GLY A 266 -35.44 9.04 4.38
C GLY A 266 -35.50 7.70 3.66
N SER A 267 -34.88 7.56 2.49
CA SER A 267 -34.80 6.27 1.80
C SER A 267 -33.69 5.40 2.41
N PRO A 268 -33.93 4.10 2.71
CA PRO A 268 -32.84 3.19 3.01
C PRO A 268 -31.94 3.15 1.77
N LEU A 269 -30.77 3.77 1.87
CA LEU A 269 -29.71 3.67 0.88
C LEU A 269 -29.41 2.18 0.68
N VAL A 270 -29.97 1.62 -0.37
CA VAL A 270 -29.43 0.41 -0.98
C VAL A 270 -28.13 0.88 -1.60
N VAL A 271 -27.08 0.84 -0.79
CA VAL A 271 -25.71 0.96 -1.28
C VAL A 271 -25.53 -0.25 -2.19
N GLU A 272 -25.71 -0.08 -3.50
CA GLU A 272 -25.21 -1.07 -4.44
C GLU A 272 -23.74 -1.24 -4.10
N PRO A 273 -23.29 -2.46 -3.77
CA PRO A 273 -21.91 -2.67 -3.41
C PRO A 273 -21.09 -2.27 -4.63
N VAL A 274 -20.29 -1.21 -4.48
CA VAL A 274 -19.08 -1.06 -5.28
C VAL A 274 -18.37 -2.40 -5.12
N ARG A 275 -18.46 -3.24 -6.14
CA ARG A 275 -17.88 -4.58 -6.13
C ARG A 275 -16.42 -4.38 -5.78
N SER A 276 -16.08 -4.82 -4.58
CA SER A 276 -14.73 -4.78 -4.07
C SER A 276 -13.80 -5.38 -5.10
N MET A 277 -12.71 -4.68 -5.37
CA MET A 277 -11.58 -5.18 -6.14
C MET A 277 -11.00 -6.36 -5.37
N LEU A 278 -11.49 -7.57 -5.66
CA LEU A 278 -10.93 -8.81 -5.14
C LEU A 278 -9.78 -9.18 -6.08
N LEU A 279 -8.55 -8.90 -5.63
CA LEU A 279 -7.34 -9.36 -6.30
C LEU A 279 -7.28 -10.89 -6.21
N ILE A 280 -7.50 -11.58 -7.32
CA ILE A 280 -7.17 -13.00 -7.46
C ILE A 280 -5.71 -13.05 -7.92
N ALA A 281 -4.81 -13.44 -7.02
CA ALA A 281 -3.49 -13.90 -7.41
C ALA A 281 -3.66 -15.21 -8.19
N ALA A 282 -3.28 -15.24 -9.47
CA ALA A 282 -3.23 -16.47 -10.22
C ALA A 282 -1.95 -17.23 -9.85
N GLU A 283 -2.10 -18.41 -9.23
CA GLU A 283 -1.03 -19.36 -9.00
C GLU A 283 -0.66 -20.08 -10.29
N HIS A 284 0.49 -19.74 -10.89
CA HIS A 284 1.33 -20.65 -11.68
C HIS A 284 2.78 -20.14 -11.60
N PRO A 285 3.66 -20.75 -10.79
CA PRO A 285 5.06 -20.33 -10.74
C PRO A 285 5.80 -20.76 -12.00
N HIS A 286 6.48 -19.80 -12.65
CA HIS A 286 7.66 -20.09 -13.46
C HIS A 286 8.68 -20.82 -12.56
N PRO A 287 9.41 -21.84 -13.04
CA PRO A 287 10.26 -22.70 -12.19
C PRO A 287 11.43 -22.00 -11.45
N ASP A 288 11.59 -20.68 -11.57
CA ASP A 288 12.64 -19.90 -10.89
C ASP A 288 12.10 -18.79 -9.97
N ALA A 289 10.79 -18.78 -9.66
CA ALA A 289 10.20 -17.83 -8.71
C ALA A 289 10.29 -18.37 -7.27
N VAL A 290 11.49 -18.31 -6.67
CA VAL A 290 11.70 -18.64 -5.26
C VAL A 290 11.35 -17.44 -4.37
N LEU A 291 10.34 -17.66 -3.53
CA LEU A 291 9.93 -16.98 -2.29
C LEU A 291 10.49 -15.58 -1.95
N ALA A 292 9.59 -14.60 -1.95
CA ALA A 292 9.54 -13.55 -0.91
C ALA A 292 8.09 -13.16 -0.60
N ALA A 293 7.29 -14.14 -0.18
CA ALA A 293 5.99 -13.90 0.44
C ALA A 293 6.08 -14.35 1.91
N GLY A 294 6.17 -13.39 2.83
CA GLY A 294 6.21 -13.69 4.26
C GLY A 294 6.17 -12.42 5.09
N CYS A 295 4.97 -12.09 5.59
CA CYS A 295 4.69 -12.03 7.04
C CYS A 295 3.41 -11.21 7.34
N LEU A 296 2.28 -11.91 7.52
CA LEU A 296 1.22 -11.52 8.45
C LEU A 296 0.72 -12.77 9.21
N VAL A 297 1.15 -12.83 10.47
CA VAL A 297 0.45 -13.27 11.70
C VAL A 297 0.07 -14.76 11.91
N PRO A 298 0.49 -15.38 13.04
CA PRO A 298 0.01 -16.68 13.50
C PRO A 298 -1.31 -16.54 14.27
N CYS A 299 -2.28 -17.41 13.99
CA CYS A 299 -3.46 -17.58 14.85
C CYS A 299 -3.50 -19.02 15.36
N CYS A 300 -3.24 -19.18 16.67
CA CYS A 300 -3.41 -20.43 17.39
C CYS A 300 -4.88 -20.87 17.38
N SER A 301 -5.13 -22.14 17.09
CA SER A 301 -6.05 -22.96 17.90
C SER A 301 -5.89 -24.44 17.55
N THR A 302 -5.43 -25.20 18.54
CA THR A 302 -5.51 -26.65 18.62
C THR A 302 -6.95 -27.14 18.49
N PRO A 303 -7.15 -28.34 17.94
CA PRO A 303 -8.06 -29.28 18.58
C PRO A 303 -7.31 -30.56 18.93
N ARG A 304 -7.32 -30.90 20.22
CA ARG A 304 -6.93 -32.22 20.71
C ARG A 304 -8.13 -33.15 20.58
N SER A 305 -7.80 -34.42 20.34
CA SER A 305 -8.58 -35.65 20.51
C SER A 305 -9.75 -35.92 19.55
N LEU A 306 -9.57 -36.93 18.69
CA LEU A 306 -10.18 -38.27 18.84
C LEU A 306 -9.76 -39.16 17.65
N LEU A 307 -8.92 -40.17 17.89
CA LEU A 307 -9.25 -41.57 17.57
C LEU A 307 -8.15 -42.53 18.04
N ALA A 308 -8.61 -43.57 18.71
CA ALA A 308 -7.86 -44.59 19.40
C ALA A 308 -7.00 -45.49 18.49
N GLY A 309 -5.84 -45.87 19.01
CA GLY A 309 -5.57 -47.26 19.31
C GLY A 309 -4.88 -48.09 18.23
N ARG A 310 -3.59 -48.38 18.43
CA ARG A 310 -3.09 -49.75 18.64
C ARG A 310 -1.65 -49.75 19.14
N SER A 311 -1.46 -50.57 20.15
CA SER A 311 -0.22 -50.91 20.86
C SER A 311 0.81 -51.63 20.00
N SER A 312 2.10 -51.42 20.26
CA SER A 312 3.00 -52.49 20.78
C SER A 312 4.46 -52.05 20.91
N SER A 313 4.99 -52.23 22.13
CA SER A 313 6.34 -52.70 22.49
C SER A 313 7.61 -52.05 21.91
N ALA A 314 8.36 -51.40 22.81
CA ALA A 314 9.81 -51.30 22.76
C ALA A 314 10.50 -52.68 22.95
N PRO A 315 11.80 -52.77 22.61
CA PRO A 315 12.73 -53.22 23.63
C PRO A 315 13.99 -52.34 23.73
N SER A 316 14.51 -52.32 24.95
CA SER A 316 15.80 -51.79 25.37
C SER A 316 16.96 -52.74 25.05
N ARG A 317 18.18 -52.22 25.28
CA ARG A 317 19.55 -52.82 25.19
C ARG A 317 20.22 -52.54 23.84
N GLY A 318 21.47 -52.07 23.76
CA GLY A 318 22.52 -51.84 24.74
C GLY A 318 23.87 -51.78 24.00
N ARG A 319 24.86 -51.14 24.65
CA ARG A 319 26.24 -50.82 24.23
C ARG A 319 26.41 -49.50 23.47
#